data_AF-A0A5C8L9T7-F1
#
_entry.id   AF-A0A5C8L9T7-F1
#
_cell.length_a   1.000
_cell.length_b   1.000
_cell.length_c   1.000
_cell.angle_alpha   90.00
_cell.angle_beta   90.00
_cell.angle_gamma   90.00
#
_symmetry.space_group_name_H-M   'P 1'
#
loop_
_entity.id
_entity.type
_entity.pdbx_description
1 polymer ?
#
loop_
_entity_poly.entity_id
_entity_poly.type
_entity_poly.pdbx_seq_one_letter_code
_entity_poly.pdbx_strand_id
1 'polypeptide(L)'
;MDVNEINFNTTFYHELGHSIAYRLQEDGIEVNHIYLKEELIDYEAFYIGVTKPKEPKGYLYTEEIQKPKYYLINLLYGCIIQQVYLYKNNKYAKFEDCFCELINLKPSGVDDYNKFKNFLIDEKRINEIINYVDDIYIPLLIENINYFTDIFKIKPINMVKNPNSFDWKTFIYIDISKLNNITNHFLIQHRVFYEILLSKIEMVLQQKKTIFRKNKI
;
A
#
# COMPACT_ATOMS: atom_id res chain seq x y z
N MET A 1 21.37 -7.70 9.95
CA MET A 1 20.19 -6.84 10.12
C MET A 1 19.30 -7.58 11.11
N ASP A 2 18.95 -6.92 12.21
CA ASP A 2 18.10 -7.52 13.24
C ASP A 2 16.70 -7.85 12.65
N VAL A 3 16.05 -8.91 13.10
CA VAL A 3 14.69 -9.29 12.63
C VAL A 3 13.72 -8.14 12.84
N ASN A 4 13.86 -7.42 13.96
CA ASN A 4 13.08 -6.22 14.27
C ASN A 4 13.34 -5.07 13.30
N GLU A 5 14.59 -4.87 12.88
CA GLU A 5 14.95 -3.84 11.90
C GLU A 5 14.37 -4.15 10.50
N ILE A 6 14.37 -5.42 10.11
CA ILE A 6 13.75 -5.88 8.86
C ILE A 6 12.25 -5.61 8.88
N ASN A 7 11.58 -5.98 9.98
CA ASN A 7 10.15 -5.80 10.13
C ASN A 7 9.79 -4.30 10.11
N PHE A 8 10.48 -3.48 10.92
CA PHE A 8 10.30 -2.03 10.96
C PHE A 8 10.44 -1.39 9.57
N ASN A 9 11.52 -1.72 8.85
CA ASN A 9 11.75 -1.15 7.53
C ASN A 9 10.68 -1.58 6.53
N THR A 10 10.30 -2.86 6.53
CA THR A 10 9.23 -3.38 5.66
C THR A 10 7.92 -2.65 5.92
N THR A 11 7.49 -2.55 7.19
CA THR A 11 6.27 -1.83 7.57
C THR A 11 6.35 -0.34 7.19
N PHE A 12 7.51 0.30 7.34
CA PHE A 12 7.68 1.69 6.90
C PHE A 12 7.45 1.85 5.39
N TYR A 13 8.03 0.97 4.56
CA TYR A 13 7.86 1.05 3.11
C TYR A 13 6.42 0.71 2.67
N HIS A 14 5.73 -0.14 3.42
CA HIS A 14 4.30 -0.39 3.25
C HIS A 14 3.48 0.91 3.44
N GLU A 15 3.66 1.57 4.58
CA GLU A 15 2.97 2.83 4.86
C GLU A 15 3.35 3.96 3.91
N LEU A 16 4.61 4.00 3.48
CA LEU A 16 5.05 4.90 2.42
C LEU A 16 4.28 4.68 1.11
N GLY A 17 4.00 3.43 0.75
CA GLY A 17 3.21 3.11 -0.43
C GLY A 17 1.80 3.68 -0.38
N HIS A 18 1.09 3.53 0.75
CA HIS A 18 -0.21 4.18 0.94
C HIS A 18 -0.12 5.71 0.81
N SER A 19 0.88 6.31 1.46
CA SER A 19 1.12 7.75 1.42
C SER A 19 1.36 8.27 0.00
N ILE A 20 2.17 7.55 -0.78
CA ILE A 20 2.39 7.84 -2.21
C ILE A 20 1.07 7.76 -2.98
N ALA A 21 0.29 6.70 -2.78
CA ALA A 21 -0.95 6.50 -3.50
C ALA A 21 -1.97 7.62 -3.26
N TYR A 22 -2.16 8.04 -2.00
CA TYR A 22 -3.00 9.19 -1.66
C TYR A 22 -2.58 10.47 -2.41
N ARG A 23 -1.27 10.72 -2.48
CA ARG A 23 -0.72 11.95 -3.07
C ARG A 23 -0.68 11.94 -4.60
N LEU A 24 -0.70 10.76 -5.23
CA LEU A 24 -0.75 10.63 -6.69
C LEU A 24 -2.15 10.76 -7.28
N GLN A 25 -3.20 10.57 -6.47
CA GLN A 25 -4.59 10.77 -6.92
C GLN A 25 -4.81 12.16 -7.54
N GLU A 26 -5.81 12.28 -8.40
CA GLU A 26 -6.20 13.55 -9.06
C GLU A 26 -6.35 14.71 -8.07
N ASP A 27 -6.91 14.45 -6.89
CA ASP A 27 -7.16 15.46 -5.85
C ASP A 27 -5.92 15.74 -4.98
N GLY A 28 -4.80 15.02 -5.17
CA GLY A 28 -3.56 15.21 -4.43
C GLY A 28 -3.72 15.10 -2.91
N ILE A 29 -4.31 14.00 -2.42
CA ILE A 29 -4.71 13.87 -1.02
C ILE A 29 -3.49 13.92 -0.10
N GLU A 30 -3.48 14.89 0.81
CA GLU A 30 -2.44 15.02 1.82
C GLU A 30 -2.60 13.97 2.92
N VAL A 31 -1.47 13.52 3.48
CA VAL A 31 -1.43 12.62 4.62
C VAL A 31 -1.33 13.41 5.92
N ASN A 32 -2.16 13.07 6.90
CA ASN A 32 -2.16 13.70 8.22
C ASN A 32 -1.06 13.11 9.10
N HIS A 33 -1.03 11.79 9.20
CA HIS A 33 -0.01 11.08 9.96
C HIS A 33 0.22 9.66 9.45
N ILE A 34 1.46 9.20 9.64
CA ILE A 34 1.87 7.82 9.52
C ILE A 34 2.46 7.44 10.88
N TYR A 35 2.06 6.32 11.44
CA TYR A 35 2.70 5.76 12.62
C TYR A 35 2.89 4.26 12.49
N LEU A 36 3.92 3.75 13.16
CA LEU A 36 4.17 2.34 13.36
C LEU A 36 3.99 2.02 14.84
N LYS A 37 3.36 0.91 15.15
CA LYS A 37 3.16 0.40 16.52
C LYS A 37 3.85 -0.93 16.63
N GLU A 38 4.72 -1.07 17.63
CA GLU A 38 5.27 -2.36 18.00
C GLU A 38 4.20 -3.19 18.73
N GLU A 39 4.02 -4.44 18.32
CA GLU A 39 3.19 -5.44 18.97
C GLU A 39 4.05 -6.68 19.23
N LEU A 40 3.91 -7.24 20.43
CA LEU A 40 4.57 -8.49 20.79
C LEU A 40 3.63 -9.65 20.49
N ILE A 41 4.07 -10.56 19.62
CA ILE A 41 3.36 -11.78 19.26
C ILE A 41 4.26 -12.95 19.57
N ASP A 42 3.83 -13.86 20.44
CA ASP A 42 4.62 -15.03 20.89
C ASP A 42 6.07 -14.67 21.29
N TYR A 43 6.23 -13.55 21.98
CA TYR A 43 7.51 -12.98 22.45
C TYR A 43 8.43 -12.41 21.35
N GLU A 44 7.97 -12.34 20.11
CA GLU A 44 8.64 -11.66 19.00
C GLU A 44 7.98 -10.29 18.73
N ALA A 45 8.80 -9.28 18.39
CA ALA A 45 8.30 -7.93 18.13
C ALA A 45 7.98 -7.73 16.63
N PHE A 46 6.76 -7.27 16.36
CA PHE A 46 6.25 -6.94 15.03
C PHE A 46 5.79 -5.50 14.99
N TYR A 47 5.92 -4.83 13.84
CA TYR A 47 5.42 -3.49 13.61
C TYR A 47 4.18 -3.50 12.75
N ILE A 48 3.12 -2.88 13.28
CA ILE A 48 1.88 -2.58 12.56
C ILE A 48 1.92 -1.11 12.14
N GLY A 49 1.74 -0.85 10.85
CA GLY A 49 1.69 0.51 10.32
C GLY A 49 0.25 1.01 10.17
N VAL A 50 0.09 2.33 10.20
CA VAL A 50 -1.15 3.02 9.82
C VAL A 50 -0.83 4.35 9.14
N THR A 51 -1.41 4.56 7.96
CA THR A 51 -1.40 5.82 7.21
C THR A 51 -2.79 6.43 7.21
N LYS A 52 -2.94 7.65 7.75
CA LYS A 52 -4.23 8.37 7.75
C LYS A 52 -4.18 9.60 6.83
N PRO A 53 -5.05 9.70 5.81
CA PRO A 53 -5.19 10.89 5.00
C PRO A 53 -5.81 12.05 5.80
N LYS A 54 -5.58 13.31 5.39
CA LYS A 54 -6.20 14.51 6.00
C LYS A 54 -7.70 14.56 5.77
N GLU A 55 -8.15 14.14 4.60
CA GLU A 55 -9.57 14.02 4.26
C GLU A 55 -9.86 12.55 3.92
N PRO A 56 -10.77 11.86 4.63
CA PRO A 56 -11.22 10.54 4.24
C PRO A 56 -12.13 10.67 3.00
N LYS A 57 -11.57 10.86 1.81
CA LYS A 57 -12.34 10.81 0.57
C LYS A 57 -12.55 9.36 0.16
N GLY A 58 -13.81 8.96 0.06
CA GLY A 58 -14.20 7.61 -0.30
C GLY A 58 -15.30 7.02 0.56
N TYR A 59 -15.64 7.63 1.70
CA TYR A 59 -16.77 7.23 2.53
C TYR A 59 -17.70 8.43 2.73
N LEU A 60 -18.94 8.32 2.28
CA LEU A 60 -20.02 9.05 2.95
C LEU A 60 -20.21 8.43 4.33
N TYR A 61 -20.87 9.18 5.23
CA TYR A 61 -21.47 8.66 6.47
C TYR A 61 -22.50 7.51 6.23
N THR A 62 -22.61 6.98 5.00
CA THR A 62 -23.60 6.02 4.49
C THR A 62 -23.00 4.72 3.94
N GLU A 63 -21.75 4.38 4.28
CA GLU A 63 -21.11 3.09 3.93
C GLU A 63 -20.79 2.83 2.44
N GLU A 64 -21.07 3.77 1.53
CA GLU A 64 -20.79 3.60 0.08
C GLU A 64 -19.43 4.20 -0.36
N ILE A 65 -18.67 3.42 -1.16
CA ILE A 65 -17.40 3.85 -1.77
C ILE A 65 -17.66 4.60 -3.09
N GLN A 66 -17.46 5.91 -3.09
CA GLN A 66 -17.71 6.76 -4.27
C GLN A 66 -16.66 6.61 -5.39
N LYS A 67 -15.42 6.31 -5.02
CA LYS A 67 -14.25 6.32 -5.91
C LYS A 67 -13.54 4.96 -5.86
N PRO A 68 -14.14 3.89 -6.41
CA PRO A 68 -13.67 2.51 -6.25
C PRO A 68 -12.22 2.31 -6.72
N LYS A 69 -11.85 2.85 -7.89
CA LYS A 69 -10.48 2.71 -8.41
C LYS A 69 -9.41 3.29 -7.46
N TYR A 70 -9.70 4.45 -6.87
CA TYR A 70 -8.82 5.14 -5.93
C TYR A 70 -8.76 4.44 -4.58
N TYR A 71 -9.87 3.89 -4.13
CA TYR A 71 -9.91 3.04 -2.95
C TYR A 71 -9.03 1.80 -3.15
N LEU A 72 -9.21 1.07 -4.25
CA LEU A 72 -8.45 -0.14 -4.54
C LEU A 72 -6.95 0.14 -4.69
N ILE A 73 -6.56 1.14 -5.49
CA ILE A 73 -5.14 1.43 -5.69
C ILE A 73 -4.45 1.83 -4.39
N ASN A 74 -5.15 2.55 -3.48
CA ASN A 74 -4.59 2.90 -2.18
C ASN A 74 -4.27 1.66 -1.34
N LEU A 75 -5.18 0.68 -1.31
CA LEU A 75 -4.96 -0.58 -0.59
C LEU A 75 -3.78 -1.37 -1.17
N LEU A 76 -3.70 -1.44 -2.50
CA LEU A 76 -2.67 -2.24 -3.18
C LEU A 76 -1.28 -1.61 -3.06
N TYR A 77 -1.18 -0.27 -3.06
CA TYR A 77 0.11 0.40 -3.24
C TYR A 77 1.08 0.22 -2.07
N GLY A 78 0.57 0.03 -0.84
CA GLY A 78 1.41 -0.29 0.31
C GLY A 78 2.20 -1.57 0.07
N CYS A 79 1.48 -2.63 -0.28
CA CYS A 79 2.05 -3.91 -0.66
C CYS A 79 3.01 -3.80 -1.86
N ILE A 80 2.66 -3.02 -2.90
CA ILE A 80 3.51 -2.86 -4.09
C ILE A 80 4.87 -2.27 -3.72
N ILE A 81 4.90 -1.15 -3.00
CA ILE A 81 6.15 -0.47 -2.63
C ILE A 81 6.97 -1.33 -1.67
N GLN A 82 6.30 -2.06 -0.76
CA GLN A 82 6.95 -3.07 0.08
C GLN A 82 7.63 -4.15 -0.75
N GLN A 83 6.98 -4.72 -1.77
CA GLN A 83 7.57 -5.78 -2.59
C GLN A 83 8.78 -5.29 -3.40
N VAL A 84 8.71 -4.09 -3.99
CA VAL A 84 9.84 -3.50 -4.69
C VAL A 84 11.02 -3.26 -3.73
N TYR A 85 10.75 -2.81 -2.50
CA TYR A 85 11.78 -2.69 -1.46
C TYR A 85 12.41 -4.04 -1.10
N LEU A 86 11.62 -5.08 -0.89
CA LEU A 86 12.12 -6.43 -0.57
C LEU A 86 12.99 -6.98 -1.70
N TYR A 87 12.53 -6.86 -2.95
CA TYR A 87 13.29 -7.27 -4.13
C TYR A 87 14.66 -6.60 -4.20
N LYS A 88 14.72 -5.26 -4.01
CA LYS A 88 15.98 -4.50 -4.02
C LYS A 88 16.97 -5.00 -2.97
N ASN A 89 16.47 -5.58 -1.87
CA ASN A 89 17.27 -6.10 -0.77
C ASN A 89 17.50 -7.63 -0.87
N ASN A 90 17.31 -8.21 -2.06
CA ASN A 90 17.44 -9.66 -2.32
C ASN A 90 16.56 -10.52 -1.41
N LYS A 91 15.37 -10.02 -1.07
CA LYS A 91 14.35 -10.75 -0.33
C LYS A 91 13.18 -11.03 -1.26
N TYR A 92 12.68 -12.25 -1.23
CA TYR A 92 11.54 -12.64 -2.03
C TYR A 92 10.32 -12.78 -1.13
N ALA A 93 9.26 -12.06 -1.48
CA ALA A 93 7.90 -12.29 -1.01
C ALA A 93 7.00 -12.12 -2.23
N LYS A 94 5.89 -12.84 -2.26
CA LYS A 94 4.89 -12.65 -3.31
C LYS A 94 3.97 -11.50 -2.92
N PHE A 95 3.37 -10.81 -3.89
CA PHE A 95 2.38 -9.78 -3.58
C PHE A 95 1.18 -10.36 -2.84
N GLU A 96 0.76 -11.58 -3.21
CA GLU A 96 -0.30 -12.33 -2.50
C GLU A 96 -0.02 -12.48 -1.00
N ASP A 97 1.26 -12.57 -0.57
CA ASP A 97 1.63 -12.70 0.84
C ASP A 97 1.24 -11.47 1.67
N CYS A 98 1.02 -10.32 1.02
CA CYS A 98 0.49 -9.12 1.68
C CYS A 98 -1.02 -9.20 1.97
N PHE A 99 -1.73 -10.13 1.31
CA PHE A 99 -3.17 -10.35 1.43
C PHE A 99 -3.51 -11.67 2.10
N CYS A 100 -2.57 -12.62 2.19
CA CYS A 100 -2.74 -13.78 3.03
C CYS A 100 -2.97 -13.30 4.47
N GLU A 101 -4.09 -13.71 5.07
CA GLU A 101 -4.24 -13.70 6.51
C GLU A 101 -3.06 -14.52 7.04
N LEU A 102 -1.99 -13.85 7.43
CA LEU A 102 -0.86 -14.47 8.10
C LEU A 102 -1.45 -15.28 9.25
N ILE A 103 -1.41 -16.58 9.05
CA ILE A 103 -2.12 -17.62 9.77
C ILE A 103 -2.08 -17.29 11.26
N ASN A 104 -3.23 -16.89 11.81
CA ASN A 104 -3.50 -16.71 13.24
C ASN A 104 -2.67 -15.69 14.04
N LEU A 105 -1.91 -14.80 13.42
CA LEU A 105 -1.12 -13.82 14.18
C LEU A 105 -1.17 -12.46 13.50
N LYS A 106 -2.27 -11.71 13.64
CA LYS A 106 -2.50 -10.36 13.08
C LYS A 106 -1.22 -9.49 13.06
N PRO A 107 -0.61 -9.23 11.89
CA PRO A 107 0.53 -8.31 11.83
C PRO A 107 0.44 -7.39 10.60
N SER A 108 0.49 -6.08 10.84
CA SER A 108 0.14 -5.03 9.86
C SER A 108 -1.34 -5.05 9.50
N GLY A 109 -1.92 -3.89 9.20
CA GLY A 109 -3.31 -3.83 8.80
C GLY A 109 -3.53 -4.81 7.65
N VAL A 110 -4.28 -5.88 7.91
CA VAL A 110 -5.15 -6.46 6.89
C VAL A 110 -5.95 -5.26 6.43
N ASP A 111 -5.49 -4.66 5.33
CA ASP A 111 -5.96 -3.38 4.85
C ASP A 111 -7.33 -3.66 4.26
N ASP A 112 -8.28 -3.80 5.18
CA ASP A 112 -9.66 -4.21 5.02
C ASP A 112 -9.89 -5.21 3.87
N TYR A 113 -9.01 -6.23 3.69
CA TYR A 113 -9.08 -7.16 2.55
C TYR A 113 -10.45 -7.85 2.49
N ASN A 114 -11.05 -8.13 3.65
CA ASN A 114 -12.41 -8.63 3.73
C ASN A 114 -13.45 -7.61 3.24
N LYS A 115 -13.29 -6.29 3.49
CA LYS A 115 -14.11 -5.25 2.84
C LYS A 115 -13.79 -5.11 1.35
N PHE A 116 -12.54 -5.27 0.92
CA PHE A 116 -12.11 -5.31 -0.49
C PHE A 116 -12.76 -6.48 -1.26
N LYS A 117 -12.75 -7.69 -0.68
CA LYS A 117 -13.43 -8.89 -1.19
C LYS A 117 -14.94 -8.70 -1.26
N ASN A 118 -15.53 -8.13 -0.21
CA ASN A 118 -16.96 -7.82 -0.16
C ASN A 118 -17.36 -6.70 -1.14
N PHE A 119 -16.47 -5.75 -1.44
CA PHE A 119 -16.74 -4.62 -2.31
C PHE A 119 -16.73 -4.98 -3.80
N LEU A 120 -15.78 -5.82 -4.24
CA LEU A 120 -15.69 -6.21 -5.64
C LEU A 120 -16.71 -7.31 -6.02
N ILE A 121 -17.25 -8.04 -5.03
CA ILE A 121 -18.29 -9.10 -5.16
C ILE A 121 -17.87 -10.25 -6.11
N ASP A 122 -16.72 -10.16 -6.79
CA ASP A 122 -16.25 -11.05 -7.85
C ASP A 122 -14.75 -11.37 -7.66
N GLU A 123 -14.49 -12.52 -7.03
CA GLU A 123 -13.15 -13.06 -6.76
C GLU A 123 -12.29 -13.18 -8.03
N LYS A 124 -12.91 -13.37 -9.21
CA LYS A 124 -12.19 -13.43 -10.48
C LYS A 124 -11.50 -12.10 -10.81
N ARG A 125 -12.17 -10.97 -10.54
CA ARG A 125 -11.64 -9.63 -10.81
C ARG A 125 -10.50 -9.27 -9.86
N ILE A 126 -10.63 -9.68 -8.61
CA ILE A 126 -9.57 -9.54 -7.60
C ILE A 126 -8.33 -10.28 -8.07
N ASN A 127 -8.47 -11.55 -8.45
CA ASN A 127 -7.36 -12.36 -8.93
C ASN A 127 -6.74 -11.79 -10.21
N GLU A 128 -7.55 -11.21 -11.11
CA GLU A 128 -7.02 -10.54 -12.30
C GLU A 128 -6.13 -9.33 -11.93
N ILE A 129 -6.51 -8.54 -10.93
CA ILE A 129 -5.71 -7.41 -10.46
C ILE A 129 -4.44 -7.91 -9.76
N ILE A 130 -4.56 -8.89 -8.85
CA ILE A 130 -3.42 -9.47 -8.12
C ILE A 130 -2.39 -10.04 -9.10
N ASN A 131 -2.83 -10.89 -10.04
CA ASN A 131 -1.93 -11.49 -11.04
C ASN A 131 -1.28 -10.42 -11.92
N TYR A 132 -2.03 -9.38 -12.32
CA TYR A 132 -1.44 -8.27 -13.07
C TYR A 132 -0.37 -7.55 -12.25
N VAL A 133 -0.59 -7.35 -10.95
CA VAL A 133 0.39 -6.69 -10.09
C VAL A 133 1.65 -7.54 -9.94
N ASP A 134 1.51 -8.82 -9.64
CA ASP A 134 2.62 -9.77 -9.46
C ASP A 134 3.41 -10.00 -10.75
N ASP A 135 2.72 -10.35 -11.85
CA ASP A 135 3.37 -10.84 -13.06
C ASP A 135 3.84 -9.73 -14.00
N ILE A 136 3.27 -8.53 -13.88
CA ILE A 136 3.50 -7.44 -14.84
C ILE A 136 3.95 -6.17 -14.14
N TYR A 137 3.19 -5.67 -13.17
CA TYR A 137 3.42 -4.33 -12.63
C TYR A 137 4.66 -4.24 -11.74
N ILE A 138 4.85 -5.17 -10.80
CA ILE A 138 6.05 -5.21 -9.94
C ILE A 138 7.32 -5.41 -10.79
N PRO A 139 7.39 -6.37 -11.74
CA PRO A 139 8.51 -6.49 -12.68
C PRO A 139 8.81 -5.19 -13.43
N LEU A 140 7.78 -4.50 -13.93
CA LEU A 140 7.93 -3.20 -14.60
C LEU A 140 8.57 -2.16 -13.67
N LEU A 141 8.16 -2.08 -12.41
CA LEU A 141 8.76 -1.15 -11.44
C LEU A 141 10.22 -1.51 -11.13
N ILE A 142 10.53 -2.80 -11.03
CA ILE A 142 11.87 -3.32 -10.77
C ILE A 142 12.83 -3.00 -11.93
N GLU A 143 12.42 -3.25 -13.18
CA GLU A 143 13.20 -2.91 -14.38
C GLU A 143 13.53 -1.41 -14.45
N ASN A 144 12.63 -0.59 -13.90
CA ASN A 144 12.73 0.86 -13.87
C ASN A 144 13.19 1.42 -12.52
N ILE A 145 13.72 0.58 -11.61
CA ILE A 145 14.02 0.99 -10.22
C ILE A 145 15.03 2.14 -10.12
N ASN A 146 15.87 2.30 -11.15
CA ASN A 146 16.84 3.40 -11.24
C ASN A 146 16.16 4.79 -11.33
N TYR A 147 14.93 4.87 -11.81
CA TYR A 147 14.11 6.09 -11.79
C TYR A 147 13.51 6.38 -10.41
N PHE A 148 13.52 5.40 -9.49
CA PHE A 148 12.87 5.48 -8.19
C PHE A 148 13.85 5.46 -7.01
N THR A 149 15.14 5.62 -7.28
CA THR A 149 16.18 5.32 -6.27
C THR A 149 16.05 6.15 -5.00
N ASP A 150 15.49 7.35 -5.08
CA ASP A 150 15.45 8.30 -3.96
C ASP A 150 14.58 7.80 -2.80
N ILE A 151 13.42 7.17 -3.07
CA ILE A 151 12.58 6.64 -2.00
C ILE A 151 13.21 5.42 -1.34
N PHE A 152 13.92 4.59 -2.11
CA PHE A 152 14.58 3.38 -1.61
C PHE A 152 15.99 3.64 -1.06
N LYS A 153 16.40 4.90 -0.91
CA LYS A 153 17.59 5.34 -0.16
C LYS A 153 17.20 5.86 1.23
N ILE A 154 15.90 6.00 1.52
CA ILE A 154 15.42 6.45 2.82
C ILE A 154 15.85 5.43 3.88
N LYS A 155 16.49 5.93 4.94
CA LYS A 155 16.69 5.19 6.18
C LYS A 155 15.48 5.46 7.07
N PRO A 156 14.57 4.49 7.29
CA PRO A 156 13.31 4.73 8.00
C PRO A 156 13.49 5.39 9.38
N ILE A 157 14.54 5.01 10.11
CA ILE A 157 14.87 5.59 11.43
C ILE A 157 15.06 7.12 11.39
N ASN A 158 15.59 7.67 10.29
CA ASN A 158 15.81 9.10 10.14
C ASN A 158 14.51 9.88 9.91
N MET A 159 13.43 9.16 9.58
CA MET A 159 12.11 9.73 9.35
C MET A 159 11.26 9.71 10.62
N VAL A 160 11.72 9.17 11.74
CA VAL A 160 10.96 9.17 13.00
C VAL A 160 10.95 10.57 13.61
N LYS A 161 9.79 11.02 14.10
CA LYS A 161 9.66 12.22 14.93
C LYS A 161 10.31 11.94 16.28
N ASN A 162 11.44 12.58 16.56
CA ASN A 162 12.26 12.41 17.77
C ASN A 162 12.89 11.01 17.92
N PRO A 163 13.86 10.66 17.07
CA PRO A 163 14.53 9.35 17.11
C PRO A 163 15.42 9.13 18.34
N ASN A 164 15.55 10.13 19.23
CA ASN A 164 16.35 10.03 20.46
C ASN A 164 15.49 9.82 21.72
N SER A 165 14.15 9.84 21.59
CA SER A 165 13.20 9.61 22.68
C SER A 165 12.34 8.38 22.37
N PHE A 166 12.98 7.29 21.94
CA PHE A 166 12.32 6.00 21.72
C PHE A 166 11.80 5.45 23.05
N ASP A 167 10.64 5.91 23.48
CA ASP A 167 9.78 5.13 24.36
C ASP A 167 8.98 4.19 23.45
N TRP A 168 9.51 2.97 23.29
CA TRP A 168 9.01 1.86 22.49
C TRP A 168 7.56 1.46 22.82
N LYS A 169 6.97 2.03 23.86
CA LYS A 169 5.75 1.51 24.49
C LYS A 169 4.44 1.86 23.81
N THR A 170 4.38 2.63 22.72
CA THR A 170 3.05 2.81 22.08
C THR A 170 3.03 3.14 20.60
N PHE A 171 3.74 4.18 20.12
CA PHE A 171 3.63 4.62 18.73
C PHE A 171 4.90 5.35 18.25
N ILE A 172 5.41 4.95 17.09
CA ILE A 172 6.52 5.58 16.37
C ILE A 172 5.92 6.42 15.25
N TYR A 173 5.91 7.75 15.42
CA TYR A 173 5.37 8.65 14.40
C TYR A 173 6.42 9.01 13.35
N ILE A 174 6.01 9.01 12.08
CA ILE A 174 6.85 9.46 10.97
C ILE A 174 6.70 10.97 10.77
N ASP A 175 7.82 11.63 10.50
CA ASP A 175 7.94 13.03 10.13
C ASP A 175 7.50 13.22 8.68
N ILE A 176 6.21 13.48 8.52
CA ILE A 176 5.57 13.68 7.21
C ILE A 176 6.22 14.82 6.43
N SER A 177 6.70 15.89 7.09
CA SER A 177 7.36 17.00 6.40
C SER A 177 8.67 16.56 5.75
N LYS A 178 9.50 15.79 6.47
CA LYS A 178 10.72 15.18 5.89
C LYS A 178 10.39 14.20 4.77
N LEU A 179 9.39 13.34 5.01
CA LEU A 179 8.96 12.35 4.03
C LEU A 179 8.50 13.00 2.72
N ASN A 180 7.68 14.06 2.82
CA ASN A 180 7.16 14.79 1.67
C ASN A 180 8.27 15.44 0.85
N ASN A 181 9.27 16.05 1.51
CA ASN A 181 10.40 16.66 0.83
C ASN A 181 11.19 15.66 -0.03
N ILE A 182 11.41 14.44 0.47
CA ILE A 182 12.17 13.40 -0.24
C ILE A 182 11.34 12.79 -1.39
N THR A 183 10.02 12.68 -1.20
CA THR A 183 9.13 11.97 -2.12
C THR A 183 8.60 12.86 -3.25
N ASN A 184 8.67 14.19 -3.16
CA ASN A 184 8.12 15.10 -4.17
C ASN A 184 8.62 14.83 -5.58
N HIS A 185 9.93 14.67 -5.76
CA HIS A 185 10.51 14.39 -7.08
C HIS A 185 10.07 13.00 -7.60
N PHE A 186 10.09 12.01 -6.71
CA PHE A 186 9.61 10.67 -7.00
C PHE A 186 8.15 10.67 -7.50
N LEU A 187 7.25 11.43 -6.86
CA LEU A 187 5.84 11.48 -7.27
C LEU A 187 5.68 11.96 -8.72
N ILE A 188 6.50 12.91 -9.17
CA ILE A 188 6.45 13.40 -10.55
C ILE A 188 6.86 12.30 -11.52
N GLN A 189 7.97 11.61 -11.23
CA GLN A 189 8.50 10.54 -12.08
C GLN A 189 7.61 9.28 -12.07
N HIS A 190 7.04 8.96 -10.91
CA HIS A 190 6.26 7.74 -10.70
C HIS A 190 4.81 7.86 -11.18
N ARG A 191 4.32 9.08 -11.44
CA ARG A 191 2.95 9.32 -11.89
C ARG A 191 2.56 8.44 -13.08
N VAL A 192 3.43 8.32 -14.09
CA VAL A 192 3.12 7.50 -15.29
C VAL A 192 2.87 6.03 -14.94
N PHE A 193 3.63 5.47 -13.99
CA PHE A 193 3.47 4.08 -13.56
C PHE A 193 2.18 3.92 -12.75
N TYR A 194 1.91 4.86 -11.85
CA TYR A 194 0.65 4.90 -11.11
C TYR A 194 -0.59 4.91 -12.04
N GLU A 195 -0.57 5.73 -13.09
CA GLU A 195 -1.67 5.79 -14.06
C GLU A 195 -1.86 4.49 -14.85
N ILE A 196 -0.78 3.73 -15.11
CA ILE A 196 -0.87 2.41 -15.77
C ILE A 196 -1.67 1.43 -14.88
N LEU A 197 -1.34 1.35 -13.60
CA LEU A 197 -2.07 0.48 -12.67
C LEU A 197 -3.50 0.95 -12.47
N LEU A 198 -3.72 2.26 -12.29
CA LEU A 198 -5.05 2.83 -12.12
C LEU A 198 -5.95 2.52 -13.32
N SER A 199 -5.41 2.64 -14.52
CA SER A 199 -6.12 2.30 -15.77
C SER A 199 -6.48 0.81 -15.82
N LYS A 200 -5.58 -0.09 -15.42
CA LYS A 200 -5.89 -1.52 -15.34
C LYS A 200 -7.01 -1.81 -14.34
N ILE A 201 -6.96 -1.23 -13.15
CA ILE A 201 -8.00 -1.36 -12.13
C ILE A 201 -9.35 -0.87 -12.71
N GLU A 202 -9.35 0.29 -13.35
CA GLU A 202 -10.55 0.86 -13.95
C GLU A 202 -11.13 -0.04 -15.05
N MET A 203 -10.31 -0.62 -15.92
CA MET A 203 -10.76 -1.59 -16.91
C MET A 203 -11.44 -2.82 -16.28
N VAL A 204 -10.84 -3.41 -15.23
CA VAL A 204 -11.40 -4.57 -14.54
C VAL A 204 -12.74 -4.23 -13.86
N LEU A 205 -12.85 -3.03 -13.27
CA LEU A 205 -14.09 -2.53 -12.67
C LEU A 205 -15.19 -2.31 -13.72
N GLN A 206 -14.85 -1.75 -14.88
CA GLN A 206 -15.79 -1.41 -15.95
C GLN A 206 -16.32 -2.61 -16.74
N GLN A 207 -15.68 -3.80 -16.65
CA GLN A 207 -16.20 -5.04 -17.23
C GLN A 207 -17.56 -5.36 -16.60
N LYS A 208 -18.66 -4.84 -17.15
CA LYS A 208 -20.02 -5.17 -16.68
C LYS A 208 -20.25 -6.67 -16.85
N LYS A 209 -21.07 -7.23 -15.94
CA LYS A 209 -21.75 -8.50 -16.12
C LYS A 209 -22.42 -8.51 -17.51
N THR A 210 -21.79 -9.16 -18.49
CA THR A 210 -22.48 -9.64 -19.69
C THR A 210 -23.42 -10.77 -19.25
N ILE A 211 -24.44 -10.45 -18.46
CA ILE A 211 -25.55 -11.37 -18.24
C ILE A 211 -26.27 -11.42 -19.58
N PHE A 212 -26.16 -12.57 -20.23
CA PHE A 212 -27.05 -13.01 -21.27
C PHE A 212 -28.49 -12.57 -20.96
N ARG A 213 -29.02 -11.61 -21.72
CA ARG A 213 -30.46 -11.59 -22.00
C ARG A 213 -30.75 -12.88 -22.76
N LYS A 214 -30.95 -13.99 -22.03
CA LYS A 214 -31.60 -15.17 -22.61
C LYS A 214 -32.99 -14.69 -23.04
N ASN A 215 -33.21 -14.80 -24.34
CA ASN A 215 -34.46 -14.59 -25.03
C ASN A 215 -35.64 -15.13 -24.20
N LYS A 216 -36.61 -14.28 -23.91
CA LYS A 216 -38.00 -14.74 -23.83
C LYS A 216 -38.58 -14.55 -25.22
N ILE A 217 -38.68 -15.67 -25.94
CA ILE A 217 -39.68 -15.88 -26.99
C ILE A 217 -41.03 -15.95 -26.28
#